data_AF-A0A923A1B9-F1
#
_entry.id   AF-A0A923A1B9-F1
#
_cell.length_a   1.000
_cell.length_b   1.000
_cell.length_c   1.000
_cell.angle_alpha   90.00
_cell.angle_beta   90.00
_cell.angle_gamma   90.00
#
_symmetry.space_group_name_H-M   'P 1'
#
loop_
_entity.id
_entity.type
_entity.pdbx_description
1 polymer ?
#
loop_
_entity_poly.entity_id
_entity_poly.type
_entity_poly.pdbx_seq_one_letter_code
_entity_poly.pdbx_strand_id
1 'polypeptide(L)'
;MLLWSKGLGQTEVYMDFRHYRTIQDPDSGNVLIVGKMQNPVTWEFVITLQPEDIAGIIKSLFTFPMIRFVIRNFYQYFVFLFNRKKFAPKDGDFVSKIRKSHLHMVKKQGVKAV
;
A
#
# COMPACT_ATOMS: atom_id res chain seq x y z
N MET A 1 2.07 8.54 -5.82
CA MET A 1 3.08 7.67 -6.46
C MET A 1 2.47 7.15 -7.74
N LEU A 2 3.25 7.05 -8.82
CA LEU A 2 2.81 6.43 -10.06
C LEU A 2 3.51 5.08 -10.19
N LEU A 3 2.75 4.03 -10.46
CA LEU A 3 3.28 2.72 -10.79
C LEU A 3 2.92 2.41 -12.23
N TRP A 4 3.93 2.27 -13.08
CA TRP A 4 3.73 1.77 -14.43
C TRP A 4 4.04 0.27 -14.48
N SER A 5 3.24 -0.48 -15.23
CA SER A 5 3.54 -1.88 -15.53
C SER A 5 3.16 -2.24 -16.96
N LYS A 6 4.08 -2.90 -17.66
CA LYS A 6 3.82 -3.49 -18.98
C LYS A 6 2.71 -4.54 -18.92
N GLY A 7 2.67 -5.33 -17.84
CA GLY A 7 1.71 -6.42 -17.65
C GLY A 7 0.28 -5.96 -17.30
N LEU A 8 0.12 -4.69 -16.92
CA LEU A 8 -1.19 -4.08 -16.63
C LEU A 8 -1.77 -3.36 -17.85
N GLY A 9 -1.41 -3.78 -19.07
CA GLY A 9 -1.86 -3.13 -20.30
C GLY A 9 -1.20 -1.76 -20.55
N GLN A 10 0.09 -1.63 -20.23
CA GLN A 10 0.89 -0.42 -20.45
C GLN A 10 0.34 0.85 -19.78
N THR A 11 -0.33 0.67 -18.64
CA THR A 11 -1.04 1.74 -17.95
C THR A 11 -0.29 2.19 -16.68
N GLU A 12 -0.39 3.46 -16.34
CA GLU A 12 0.06 4.00 -15.06
C GLU A 12 -1.07 3.96 -14.03
N VAL A 13 -0.76 3.44 -12.85
CA VAL A 13 -1.69 3.39 -11.72
C VAL A 13 -1.27 4.40 -10.67
N TYR A 14 -2.23 5.23 -10.26
CA TYR A 14 -2.00 6.19 -9.20
C TYR A 14 -2.18 5.54 -7.83
N MET A 15 -1.12 5.56 -7.03
CA MET A 15 -1.13 5.10 -5.65
C MET A 15 -0.89 6.24 -4.66
N ASP A 16 -1.73 6.33 -3.63
CA ASP A 16 -1.55 7.27 -2.53
C ASP A 16 -1.67 6.58 -1.19
N PHE A 17 -0.52 6.22 -0.61
CA PHE A 17 -0.41 5.56 0.70
C PHE A 17 -1.07 6.33 1.84
N ARG A 18 -1.30 7.64 1.70
CA ARG A 18 -1.97 8.45 2.73
C ARG A 18 -3.42 8.02 2.95
N HIS A 19 -4.05 7.39 1.96
CA HIS A 19 -5.43 6.90 2.03
C HIS A 19 -5.53 5.42 2.41
N TYR A 20 -4.40 4.73 2.57
CA TYR A 20 -4.36 3.30 2.83
C TYR A 20 -4.21 3.02 4.32
N ARG A 21 -4.47 1.77 4.72
CA ARG A 21 -4.35 1.32 6.10
C ARG A 21 -3.27 0.25 6.18
N THR A 22 -2.30 0.48 7.06
CA THR A 22 -1.32 -0.52 7.44
C THR A 22 -1.82 -1.22 8.70
N ILE A 23 -1.92 -2.55 8.65
CA ILE A 23 -2.31 -3.41 9.76
C ILE A 23 -1.31 -4.55 9.89
N GLN A 24 -1.16 -5.11 11.09
CA GLN A 24 -0.43 -6.36 11.26
C GLN A 24 -1.39 -7.52 11.07
N ASP A 25 -0.94 -8.56 10.36
CA ASP A 25 -1.68 -9.80 10.27
C ASP A 25 -1.50 -10.59 11.58
N PRO A 26 -2.58 -10.88 12.33
CA PRO A 26 -2.49 -11.57 13.61
C PRO A 26 -1.97 -13.00 13.52
N ASP A 27 -2.13 -13.66 12.36
CA ASP A 27 -1.80 -15.08 12.21
C ASP A 27 -0.33 -15.30 11.82
N SER A 28 0.19 -14.49 10.90
CA SER A 28 1.56 -14.60 10.36
C SER A 28 2.55 -13.63 11.01
N GLY A 29 2.06 -12.54 11.62
CA GLY A 29 2.89 -11.42 12.06
C GLY A 29 3.34 -10.47 10.94
N ASN A 30 3.00 -10.78 9.67
CA ASN A 30 3.32 -9.96 8.51
C ASN A 30 2.62 -8.59 8.55
N VAL A 31 3.14 -7.63 7.79
CA VAL A 31 2.52 -6.30 7.68
C VAL A 31 1.69 -6.22 6.41
N LEU A 32 0.41 -5.86 6.54
CA LEU A 32 -0.51 -5.70 5.42
C LEU A 32 -0.78 -4.22 5.16
N ILE A 33 -0.69 -3.80 3.91
CA ILE A 33 -1.16 -2.49 3.45
C ILE A 33 -2.43 -2.72 2.62
N VAL A 34 -3.56 -2.26 3.15
CA VAL A 34 -4.88 -2.43 2.55
C VAL A 34 -5.34 -1.09 1.98
N GLY A 35 -5.75 -1.08 0.72
CA GLY A 35 -6.12 0.14 0.03
C GLY A 35 -7.05 -0.05 -1.14
N LYS A 36 -7.51 1.09 -1.66
CA LYS A 36 -8.27 1.18 -2.90
C LYS A 36 -7.59 2.19 -3.81
N MET A 37 -7.21 1.76 -5.01
CA MET A 37 -6.79 2.67 -6.08
C MET A 37 -8.04 3.10 -6.84
N GLN A 38 -8.13 4.36 -7.25
CA GLN A 38 -9.33 4.90 -7.92
C GLN A 38 -9.09 5.31 -9.38
N ASN A 39 -7.83 5.46 -9.79
CA ASN A 39 -7.47 5.95 -11.12
C ASN A 39 -6.28 5.13 -11.65
N PRO A 40 -6.38 4.53 -12.85
CA PRO A 40 -7.44 4.66 -13.87
C PRO A 40 -8.61 3.69 -13.72
N VAL A 41 -8.48 2.67 -12.87
CA VAL A 41 -9.55 1.72 -12.55
C VAL A 41 -9.64 1.57 -11.04
N THR A 42 -10.85 1.35 -10.52
CA THR A 42 -11.05 1.11 -9.09
C THR A 42 -10.61 -0.31 -8.74
N TRP A 43 -9.46 -0.45 -8.06
CA TRP A 43 -8.94 -1.73 -7.58
C TRP A 43 -8.82 -1.75 -6.06
N GLU A 44 -9.37 -2.79 -5.44
CA GLU A 44 -9.13 -3.13 -4.04
C GLU A 44 -7.89 -4.03 -3.98
N PHE A 45 -6.93 -3.72 -3.11
CA PHE A 45 -5.69 -4.47 -3.03
C PHE A 45 -5.21 -4.65 -1.59
N VAL A 46 -4.42 -5.70 -1.41
CA VAL A 46 -3.67 -5.99 -0.19
C VAL A 46 -2.21 -6.22 -0.61
N ILE A 47 -1.30 -5.43 -0.06
CA ILE A 47 0.14 -5.68 -0.16
C ILE A 47 0.55 -6.36 1.15
N THR A 48 1.12 -7.55 1.06
CA THR A 48 1.71 -8.25 2.20
C THR A 48 3.21 -8.01 2.18
N LEU A 49 3.74 -7.51 3.29
CA LEU A 49 5.17 -7.36 3.53
C LEU A 49 5.62 -8.48 4.46
N GLN A 50 6.52 -9.32 3.96
CA GLN A 50 7.16 -10.40 4.69
C GLN A 50 8.53 -9.96 5.22
N PRO A 51 9.09 -10.63 6.22
CA PRO A 51 10.43 -10.30 6.75
C PRO A 51 11.52 -10.25 5.67
N GLU A 52 11.43 -11.11 4.66
CA GLU A 52 12.38 -11.22 3.56
C GLU A 52 12.37 -9.99 2.64
N ASP A 53 11.24 -9.28 2.55
CA ASP A 53 11.09 -8.09 1.72
C ASP A 53 11.84 -6.87 2.27
N ILE A 54 12.12 -6.86 3.58
CA ILE A 54 12.68 -5.70 4.30
C ILE A 54 14.02 -5.27 3.71
N ALA A 55 14.88 -6.22 3.36
CA ALA A 55 16.18 -5.91 2.76
C ALA A 55 16.03 -5.17 1.42
N GLY A 56 15.09 -5.61 0.57
CA GLY A 56 14.79 -4.97 -0.71
C GLY A 56 14.20 -3.57 -0.53
N ILE A 57 13.25 -3.43 0.40
CA ILE A 57 12.60 -2.14 0.72
C ILE A 57 13.63 -1.13 1.22
N ILE A 58 14.49 -1.53 2.17
CA ILE A 58 15.55 -0.65 2.69
C ILE A 58 16.50 -0.25 1.57
N LYS A 59 16.97 -1.21 0.76
CA LYS A 59 17.85 -0.92 -0.38
C LYS A 59 17.24 0.12 -1.33
N SER A 60 15.94 0.01 -1.62
CA SER A 60 15.25 0.95 -2.51
C SER A 60 15.04 2.33 -1.89
N LEU A 61 14.69 2.39 -0.60
CA LEU A 61 14.39 3.65 0.10
C LEU A 61 15.65 4.45 0.48
N PHE A 62 16.76 3.77 0.80
CA PHE A 62 18.00 4.39 1.24
C PHE A 62 19.01 4.60 0.10
N THR A 63 18.52 4.94 -1.09
CA THR A 63 19.39 5.39 -2.18
C THR A 63 19.62 6.90 -2.14
N PHE A 64 20.79 7.36 -2.57
CA PHE A 64 21.11 8.79 -2.58
C PHE A 64 20.08 9.66 -3.32
N PRO A 65 19.58 9.29 -4.53
CA PRO A 65 18.52 10.04 -5.19
C PRO A 65 17.23 10.11 -4.38
N MET A 66 16.84 9.01 -3.73
CA MET A 66 15.63 8.96 -2.89
C MET A 66 15.77 9.84 -1.66
N ILE A 67 16.90 9.74 -0.94
CA ILE A 67 17.17 10.56 0.25
C ILE A 67 17.16 12.05 -0.12
N ARG A 68 17.85 12.44 -1.20
CA ARG A 68 17.86 13.82 -1.69
C ARG A 68 16.45 14.30 -2.06
N PHE A 69 15.64 13.43 -2.67
CA PHE A 69 14.25 13.74 -3.01
C PHE A 69 13.38 13.94 -1.76
N VAL A 70 13.51 13.08 -0.74
CA VAL A 70 12.78 13.21 0.52
C VAL A 70 13.12 14.52 1.23
N ILE A 71 14.41 14.84 1.37
CA ILE A 71 14.85 16.09 2.01
C ILE A 71 14.26 17.31 1.31
N ARG A 72 14.33 17.35 -0.04
CA ARG A 72 13.80 18.48 -0.82
C ARG A 72 12.29 18.67 -0.65
N ASN A 73 11.55 17.57 -0.42
CA ASN A 73 10.09 17.60 -0.34
C ASN A 73 9.55 17.41 1.08
N PHE A 74 10.40 17.50 2.11
CA PHE A 74 10.02 17.20 3.49
C PHE A 74 8.86 18.09 3.99
N TYR A 75 8.73 19.32 3.47
CA TYR A 75 7.61 20.22 3.79
C TYR A 75 6.22 19.60 3.48
N GLN A 76 6.12 18.72 2.48
CA GLN A 76 4.87 18.03 2.13
C GLN A 76 4.38 17.12 3.27
N TYR A 77 5.30 16.59 4.07
CA TYR A 77 4.94 15.80 5.25
C TYR A 77 4.22 16.66 6.29
N PHE A 78 4.72 17.88 6.56
CA PHE A 78 4.02 18.80 7.45
C PHE A 78 2.65 19.19 6.90
N VAL A 79 2.53 19.48 5.60
CA VAL A 79 1.23 19.74 4.96
C VAL A 79 0.27 18.55 5.18
N PHE A 80 0.75 17.31 5.06
CA PHE A 80 -0.04 16.14 5.38
C PHE A 80 -0.45 16.09 6.85
N LEU A 81 0.46 16.36 7.80
CA LEU A 81 0.16 16.38 9.24
C LEU A 81 -0.99 17.34 9.58
N PHE A 82 -0.97 18.55 9.02
CA PHE A 82 -2.03 19.54 9.22
C PHE A 82 -3.34 19.18 8.52
N ASN A 83 -3.29 18.39 7.44
CA ASN A 83 -4.44 18.00 6.65
C ASN A 83 -4.88 16.54 6.85
N ARG A 84 -4.46 15.87 7.94
CA ARG A 84 -4.72 14.43 8.18
C ARG A 84 -6.19 14.03 7.99
N LYS A 85 -7.13 14.88 8.39
CA LYS A 85 -8.58 14.62 8.25
C LYS A 85 -9.00 14.44 6.78
N LYS A 86 -8.33 15.08 5.83
CA LYS A 86 -8.63 14.96 4.39
C LYS A 86 -8.29 13.58 3.83
N PHE A 87 -7.26 12.95 4.38
CA PHE A 87 -6.72 11.68 3.91
C PHE A 87 -7.26 10.48 4.71
N ALA A 88 -8.07 10.74 5.74
CA ALA A 88 -8.74 9.67 6.47
C ALA A 88 -9.66 8.91 5.50
N PRO A 89 -9.54 7.58 5.42
CA PRO A 89 -10.44 6.80 4.58
C PRO A 89 -11.88 6.99 5.06
N LYS A 90 -12.77 7.38 4.14
CA LYS A 90 -14.18 7.70 4.43
C LYS A 90 -15.02 6.46 4.72
N ASP A 91 -14.57 5.30 4.25
CA ASP A 91 -15.20 4.02 4.54
C ASP A 91 -14.72 3.55 5.92
N GLY A 92 -15.61 3.47 6.92
CA GLY A 92 -15.22 3.00 8.25
C GLY A 92 -14.71 1.55 8.27
N ASP A 93 -15.31 0.69 7.43
CA ASP A 93 -15.12 -0.77 7.48
C ASP A 93 -14.55 -1.38 6.19
N PHE A 94 -13.97 -0.58 5.29
CA PHE A 94 -13.44 -1.13 4.03
C PHE A 94 -12.32 -2.14 4.24
N VAL A 95 -11.52 -1.97 5.30
CA VAL A 95 -10.40 -2.87 5.61
C VAL A 95 -10.91 -4.28 5.86
N SER A 96 -11.99 -4.44 6.64
CA SER A 96 -12.55 -5.77 6.93
C SER A 96 -13.15 -6.39 5.67
N LYS A 97 -13.84 -5.59 4.84
CA LYS A 97 -14.44 -6.04 3.58
C LYS A 97 -13.37 -6.55 2.61
N ILE A 98 -12.31 -5.78 2.39
CA ILE A 98 -11.20 -6.18 1.51
C ILE A 98 -10.48 -7.39 2.09
N ARG A 99 -10.20 -7.41 3.40
CA ARG A 99 -9.55 -8.55 4.06
C ARG A 99 -10.39 -9.83 3.94
N LYS A 100 -11.71 -9.75 4.10
CA LYS A 100 -12.62 -10.90 3.93
C LYS A 100 -12.59 -11.43 2.49
N SER A 101 -12.62 -10.54 1.50
CA SER A 101 -12.49 -10.92 0.09
C SER A 101 -11.13 -11.57 -0.21
N HIS A 102 -10.05 -11.03 0.34
CA HIS A 102 -8.70 -11.58 0.22
C HIS A 102 -8.60 -12.98 0.85
N LEU A 103 -9.05 -13.16 2.10
CA LEU A 103 -9.04 -14.46 2.78
C LEU A 103 -9.87 -15.51 2.03
N HIS A 104 -11.02 -15.11 1.48
CA HIS A 104 -11.84 -16.00 0.66
C HIS A 104 -11.11 -16.44 -0.62
N MET A 105 -10.41 -15.51 -1.28
CA MET A 105 -9.58 -15.81 -2.46
C MET A 105 -8.44 -16.79 -2.13
N VAL A 106 -7.69 -16.51 -1.06
CA VAL A 106 -6.57 -17.35 -0.61
C VAL A 106 -7.06 -18.77 -0.30
N LYS A 107 -8.16 -18.89 0.47
CA LYS A 107 -8.78 -20.18 0.79
C LYS A 107 -9.22 -20.94 -0.46
N LYS A 108 -9.81 -20.25 -1.45
CA LYS A 108 -10.25 -20.84 -2.71
C LYS A 108 -9.08 -21.33 -3.57
N GLN A 109 -7.95 -20.63 -3.54
CA GLN A 109 -6.77 -20.99 -4.34
C GLN A 109 -5.91 -22.08 -3.71
N GLY A 110 -6.20 -22.51 -2.47
CA GLY A 110 -5.42 -23.54 -1.77
C GLY A 110 -3.98 -23.13 -1.45
N VAL A 111 -3.62 -21.86 -1.73
CA VAL A 111 -2.32 -21.29 -1.41
C VAL A 111 -2.37 -20.94 0.08
N LYS A 112 -1.48 -21.49 0.90
CA LYS A 112 -1.31 -21.02 2.28
C LYS A 112 -0.94 -19.54 2.20
N ALA A 113 -1.68 -18.67 2.89
CA ALA A 113 -1.16 -17.34 3.18
C ALA A 113 0.18 -17.53 3.89
N VAL A 114 1.26 -17.10 3.25
CA VAL A 114 2.60 -17.04 3.83
C VAL A 114 2.79 -15.67 4.43
#